data_AF-A0A1S3GXC3-F1
#
_entry.id   AF-A0A1S3GXC3-F1
#
_cell.length_a   1.000
_cell.length_b   1.000
_cell.length_c   1.000
_cell.angle_alpha   90.00
_cell.angle_beta   90.00
_cell.angle_gamma   90.00
#
_symmetry.space_group_name_H-M   'P 1'
#
loop_
_entity.id
_entity.type
_entity.pdbx_description
1 polymer ?
#
loop_
_entity_poly.entity_id
_entity_poly.type
_entity_poly.pdbx_seq_one_letter_code
_entity_poly.pdbx_strand_id
1 'polypeptide(L)'
;PVMVSGVHHKLNTELWKPESFRKEFGEQEVDLVNCRTNEIITGATVGDFWDGFEDVPNRLKNDKEPMVLKLKDWPPGEDFRDMMPSRFDDLMANIPLPEYTRRDGKLNLASRLPNYFVRPDLGPKMYNAY
;
A
#
# COMPACT_ATOMS: atom_id res chain seq x y z
N PRO A 1 9.85 -3.23 -20.84
CA PRO A 1 9.78 -2.61 -19.49
C PRO A 1 11.06 -1.82 -19.23
N VAL A 2 11.02 -0.82 -18.32
CA VAL A 2 12.18 -0.05 -17.87
C VAL A 2 12.30 -0.22 -16.37
N MET A 3 13.53 -0.38 -15.86
CA MET A 3 13.80 -0.53 -14.42
C MET A 3 14.61 0.66 -13.92
N VAL A 4 14.22 1.23 -12.78
CA VAL A 4 14.96 2.28 -12.06
C VAL A 4 15.22 1.78 -10.64
N SER A 5 16.49 1.63 -10.27
CA SER A 5 16.91 1.14 -8.95
C SER A 5 17.23 2.31 -7.99
N GLY A 6 17.45 2.00 -6.71
CA GLY A 6 17.96 2.97 -5.72
C GLY A 6 16.94 3.98 -5.18
N VAL A 7 15.64 3.83 -5.48
CA VAL A 7 14.59 4.75 -4.98
C VAL A 7 14.54 4.76 -3.44
N HIS A 8 14.74 3.61 -2.80
CA HIS A 8 14.76 3.48 -1.33
C HIS A 8 15.79 4.36 -0.63
N HIS A 9 16.91 4.72 -1.27
CA HIS A 9 17.90 5.64 -0.69
C HIS A 9 17.40 7.08 -0.54
N LYS A 10 16.29 7.42 -1.20
CA LYS A 10 15.69 8.76 -1.16
C LYS A 10 14.47 8.85 -0.25
N LEU A 11 13.91 7.71 0.15
CA LEU A 11 12.73 7.63 0.99
C LEU A 11 13.11 7.70 2.47
N ASN A 12 12.20 8.21 3.30
CA ASN A 12 12.37 8.15 4.74
C ASN A 12 12.02 6.74 5.25
N THR A 13 13.05 5.92 5.51
CA THR A 13 12.90 4.52 5.95
C THR A 13 11.95 4.35 7.13
N GLU A 14 11.91 5.27 8.10
CA GLU A 14 11.06 5.14 9.29
C GLU A 14 9.55 5.19 8.98
N LEU A 15 9.16 5.78 7.85
CA LEU A 15 7.75 5.84 7.43
C LEU A 15 7.26 4.52 6.83
N TRP A 16 8.17 3.69 6.30
CA TRP A 16 7.86 2.52 5.48
C TRP A 16 8.11 1.18 6.20
N LYS A 17 8.40 1.22 7.50
CA LYS A 17 8.57 0.02 8.33
C LYS A 17 7.21 -0.58 8.74
N PRO A 18 7.09 -1.92 8.83
CA PRO A 18 5.89 -2.60 9.33
C PRO A 18 5.37 -2.04 10.66
N GLU A 19 6.27 -1.80 11.62
CA GLU A 19 5.92 -1.30 12.96
C GLU A 19 5.31 0.10 12.92
N SER A 20 5.71 0.90 11.93
CA SER A 20 5.19 2.25 11.70
C SER A 20 3.71 2.20 11.30
N PHE A 21 3.35 1.30 10.37
CA PHE A 21 1.96 1.06 9.98
C PHE A 21 1.14 0.43 11.12
N ARG A 22 1.71 -0.56 11.82
CA ARG A 22 1.09 -1.19 12.99
C ARG A 22 0.73 -0.16 14.06
N LYS A 23 1.65 0.75 14.36
CA LYS A 23 1.49 1.76 15.42
C LYS A 23 0.44 2.80 15.06
N GLU A 24 0.40 3.26 13.81
CA GLU A 24 -0.50 4.34 13.40
C GLU A 24 -1.91 3.86 13.01
N PHE A 25 -2.02 2.67 12.42
CA PHE A 25 -3.27 2.19 11.81
C PHE A 25 -3.75 0.85 12.34
N GLY A 26 -3.06 0.27 13.33
CA GLY A 26 -3.29 -1.11 13.73
C GLY A 26 -4.69 -1.44 14.22
N GLU A 27 -5.45 -0.48 14.76
CA GLU A 27 -6.82 -0.70 15.22
C GLU A 27 -7.87 -0.62 14.10
N GLN A 28 -7.47 -0.31 12.86
CA GLN A 28 -8.40 -0.27 11.72
C GLN A 28 -8.83 -1.69 11.35
N GLU A 29 -10.14 -1.90 11.26
CA GLU A 29 -10.70 -3.14 10.72
C GLU A 29 -10.44 -3.23 9.21
N VAL A 30 -10.04 -4.43 8.76
CA VAL A 30 -9.74 -4.72 7.37
C VAL A 30 -10.13 -6.16 7.02
N ASP A 31 -10.41 -6.36 5.75
CA ASP A 31 -10.47 -7.70 5.18
C ASP A 31 -9.05 -8.18 4.85
N LEU A 32 -8.76 -9.43 5.19
CA LEU A 32 -7.56 -10.14 4.75
C LEU A 32 -7.94 -11.21 3.74
N VAL A 33 -7.03 -11.54 2.84
CA VAL A 33 -7.23 -12.65 1.90
C VAL A 33 -6.14 -13.68 2.10
N ASN A 34 -6.54 -14.94 2.29
CA ASN A 34 -5.62 -16.07 2.30
C ASN A 34 -5.18 -16.39 0.87
N CYS A 35 -3.90 -16.18 0.56
CA CYS A 35 -3.34 -16.38 -0.78
C CYS A 35 -3.35 -17.84 -1.24
N ARG A 36 -3.52 -18.81 -0.32
CA ARG A 36 -3.59 -20.25 -0.67
C ARG A 36 -5.00 -20.68 -1.07
N THR A 37 -6.03 -20.13 -0.43
CA THR A 37 -7.42 -20.57 -0.58
C THR A 37 -8.33 -19.53 -1.26
N ASN A 38 -7.88 -18.28 -1.38
CA ASN A 38 -8.67 -17.09 -1.74
C ASN A 38 -9.84 -16.79 -0.78
N GLU A 39 -9.82 -17.38 0.41
CA GLU A 39 -10.79 -17.07 1.47
C GLU A 39 -10.59 -15.65 1.98
N ILE A 40 -11.71 -14.95 2.19
CA ILE A 40 -11.73 -13.61 2.79
C ILE A 40 -11.95 -13.77 4.29
N ILE A 41 -11.02 -13.24 5.07
CA ILE A 41 -11.10 -13.19 6.53
C ILE A 41 -11.58 -11.80 6.91
N THR A 42 -12.79 -11.72 7.44
CA THR A 42 -13.43 -10.48 7.89
C THR A 42 -13.22 -10.27 9.39
N GLY A 43 -13.27 -9.03 9.86
CA GLY A 43 -13.16 -8.70 11.29
C GLY A 43 -11.75 -8.81 11.87
N ALA A 44 -10.74 -8.90 10.99
CA ALA A 44 -9.35 -8.73 11.38
C ALA A 44 -8.98 -7.25 11.44
N THR A 45 -7.88 -6.95 12.10
CA THR A 45 -7.31 -5.60 12.14
C THR A 45 -6.06 -5.49 11.27
N VAL A 46 -5.71 -4.27 10.88
CA VAL A 46 -4.42 -3.96 10.26
C VAL A 46 -3.28 -4.42 11.17
N GLY A 47 -3.50 -4.37 12.49
CA GLY A 47 -2.56 -4.81 13.49
C GLY A 47 -2.29 -6.32 13.43
N ASP A 48 -3.33 -7.14 13.37
CA ASP A 48 -3.20 -8.60 13.23
C ASP A 48 -2.35 -8.98 12.01
N PHE A 49 -2.46 -8.23 10.91
CA PHE A 49 -1.64 -8.43 9.73
C PHE A 49 -0.17 -8.08 9.99
N TRP A 50 0.10 -6.85 10.46
CA TRP A 50 1.47 -6.35 10.62
C TRP A 50 2.25 -7.04 11.75
N ASP A 51 1.58 -7.45 12.83
CA ASP A 51 2.20 -8.20 13.93
C ASP A 51 2.74 -9.57 13.45
N GLY A 52 2.18 -10.12 12.37
CA GLY A 52 2.61 -11.36 11.72
C GLY A 52 3.49 -11.19 10.48
N PHE A 53 3.82 -9.95 10.07
CA PHE A 53 4.51 -9.68 8.80
C PHE A 53 5.89 -10.37 8.74
N GLU A 54 6.71 -10.14 9.77
CA GLU A 54 8.03 -10.76 9.93
C GLU A 54 8.06 -11.85 11.02
N ASP A 55 7.01 -11.95 11.85
CA ASP A 55 6.90 -12.94 12.95
C ASP A 55 5.86 -14.03 12.62
N VAL A 56 6.35 -15.15 12.05
CA VAL A 56 5.51 -16.28 11.64
C VAL A 56 4.65 -16.85 12.78
N PRO A 57 5.17 -17.05 14.01
CA PRO A 57 4.36 -17.41 15.18
C PRO A 57 3.12 -16.55 15.43
N ASN A 58 3.19 -15.24 15.15
CA ASN A 58 2.11 -14.27 15.38
C ASN A 58 1.09 -14.18 14.23
N ARG A 59 1.37 -14.81 13.08
CA ARG A 59 0.41 -14.88 11.97
C ARG A 59 -0.86 -15.59 12.39
N LEU A 60 -2.00 -15.11 11.90
CA LEU A 60 -3.27 -15.83 11.98
C LEU A 60 -3.13 -17.24 11.39
N LYS A 61 -3.78 -18.22 12.00
CA LYS A 61 -3.62 -19.65 11.66
C LYS A 61 -4.92 -20.26 11.20
N ASN A 62 -4.83 -21.19 10.23
CA ASN A 62 -5.88 -22.12 9.90
C ASN A 62 -5.42 -23.53 10.30
N ASP A 63 -6.22 -24.27 11.07
CA ASP A 63 -5.88 -25.62 11.55
C ASP A 63 -4.46 -25.75 12.16
N LYS A 64 -4.01 -24.69 12.87
CA LYS A 64 -2.68 -24.51 13.49
C LYS A 64 -1.54 -24.16 12.53
N GLU A 65 -1.77 -24.08 11.23
CA GLU A 65 -0.78 -23.60 10.26
C GLU A 65 -0.87 -22.08 10.04
N PRO A 66 0.26 -21.35 10.07
CA PRO A 66 0.31 -19.94 9.68
C PRO A 66 -0.21 -19.73 8.25
N MET A 67 -1.14 -18.78 8.11
CA MET A 67 -1.68 -18.39 6.81
C MET A 67 -0.71 -17.47 6.05
N VAL A 68 -0.82 -17.46 4.71
CA VAL A 68 -0.17 -16.48 3.84
C VAL A 68 -1.23 -15.46 3.47
N LEU A 69 -1.10 -14.24 3.96
CA LEU A 69 -2.15 -13.23 3.92
C LEU A 69 -1.74 -12.04 3.04
N LYS A 70 -2.74 -11.40 2.43
CA LYS A 70 -2.62 -10.07 1.84
C LYS A 70 -3.69 -9.15 2.42
N LEU A 71 -3.35 -7.88 2.61
CA LEU A 71 -4.30 -6.83 2.93
C LEU A 71 -5.16 -6.53 1.71
N LYS A 72 -6.49 -6.56 1.88
CA LYS A 72 -7.43 -6.24 0.80
C LYS A 72 -7.77 -4.75 0.83
N ASP A 73 -7.61 -4.10 -0.32
CA ASP A 73 -8.05 -2.72 -0.58
C ASP A 73 -7.65 -1.71 0.53
N TRP A 74 -6.44 -1.84 1.08
CA TRP A 74 -5.93 -0.97 2.13
C TRP A 74 -4.77 -0.10 1.61
N PRO A 75 -4.84 1.24 1.74
CA PRO A 75 -5.90 2.03 2.38
C PRO A 75 -7.24 2.02 1.63
N PRO A 76 -8.38 2.08 2.34
CA PRO A 76 -9.68 2.20 1.71
C PRO A 76 -9.86 3.58 1.04
N GLY A 77 -10.43 3.59 -0.16
CA GLY A 77 -10.79 4.81 -0.88
C GLY A 77 -9.81 5.25 -1.98
N GLU A 78 -10.07 6.41 -2.59
CA GLU A 78 -9.34 6.90 -3.77
C GLU A 78 -8.05 7.67 -3.46
N ASP A 79 -7.90 8.29 -2.27
CA ASP A 79 -6.70 9.08 -1.96
C ASP A 79 -5.96 8.60 -0.71
N PHE A 80 -4.93 7.78 -0.94
CA PHE A 80 -3.85 7.44 -0.01
C PHE A 80 -3.31 8.66 0.76
N ARG A 81 -3.37 9.84 0.13
CA ARG A 81 -2.98 11.13 0.72
C ARG A 81 -3.76 11.48 1.98
N ASP A 82 -5.05 11.15 2.05
CA ASP A 82 -5.90 11.55 3.17
C ASP A 82 -5.58 10.72 4.42
N MET A 83 -5.31 9.42 4.25
CA MET A 83 -4.93 8.53 5.35
C MET A 83 -3.46 8.66 5.74
N MET A 84 -2.57 8.86 4.77
CA MET A 84 -1.12 8.83 4.97
C MET A 84 -0.41 10.00 4.26
N PRO A 85 -0.66 11.25 4.67
CA PRO A 85 -0.11 12.43 4.00
C PRO A 85 1.42 12.42 3.99
N SER A 86 2.07 12.06 5.10
CA SER A 86 3.54 12.01 5.19
C SER A 86 4.17 10.98 4.25
N ARG A 87 3.54 9.80 4.07
CA ARG A 87 4.03 8.79 3.12
C ARG A 87 3.75 9.21 1.67
N PHE A 88 2.60 9.85 1.43
CA PHE A 88 2.26 10.37 0.12
C PHE A 88 3.29 11.39 -0.35
N ASP A 89 3.61 12.36 0.52
CA ASP A 89 4.58 13.41 0.20
C ASP A 89 5.99 12.81 0.00
N ASP A 90 6.43 11.88 0.86
CA ASP A 90 7.73 11.20 0.72
C ASP A 90 7.84 10.42 -0.61
N LEU A 91 6.79 9.70 -0.99
CA LEU A 91 6.75 8.96 -2.26
C LEU A 91 6.71 9.91 -3.46
N MET A 92 5.82 10.91 -3.46
CA MET A 92 5.62 11.81 -4.60
C MET A 92 6.81 12.76 -4.81
N ALA A 93 7.55 13.11 -3.76
CA ALA A 93 8.80 13.87 -3.88
C ALA A 93 9.93 13.06 -4.54
N ASN A 94 9.91 11.73 -4.39
CA ASN A 94 11.02 10.85 -4.78
C ASN A 94 10.70 9.90 -5.94
N ILE A 95 9.48 9.93 -6.49
CA ILE A 95 9.05 9.06 -7.58
C ILE A 95 9.93 9.26 -8.84
N PRO A 96 10.47 8.19 -9.45
CA PRO A 96 11.34 8.30 -10.61
C PRO A 96 10.58 8.81 -11.84
N LEU A 97 11.32 9.43 -12.77
CA LEU A 97 10.78 10.04 -13.99
C LEU A 97 9.61 11.00 -13.70
N PRO A 98 9.80 12.01 -12.84
CA PRO A 98 8.72 12.86 -12.31
C PRO A 98 7.92 13.59 -13.38
N GLU A 99 8.53 13.87 -14.54
CA GLU A 99 7.85 14.48 -15.68
C GLU A 99 6.72 13.62 -16.25
N TYR A 100 6.81 12.29 -16.10
CA TYR A 100 5.81 11.30 -16.51
C TYR A 100 4.94 10.81 -15.36
N THR A 101 5.49 10.67 -14.15
CA THR A 101 4.85 9.93 -13.05
C THR A 101 4.12 10.80 -12.04
N ARG A 102 4.50 12.07 -11.85
CA ARG A 102 3.78 12.98 -10.94
C ARG A 102 2.48 13.48 -11.55
N ARG A 103 1.49 13.78 -10.72
CA ARG A 103 0.18 14.36 -11.14
C ARG A 103 0.33 15.66 -11.96
N ASP A 104 1.36 16.46 -11.65
CA ASP A 104 1.70 17.73 -12.30
C ASP A 104 2.80 17.60 -13.39
N GLY A 105 3.34 16.40 -13.62
CA GLY A 105 4.42 16.15 -14.57
C GLY A 105 4.07 16.64 -15.98
N LYS A 106 4.98 17.34 -16.65
CA LYS A 106 4.73 17.98 -17.96
C LYS A 106 4.35 16.98 -19.08
N LEU A 107 4.72 15.71 -18.93
CA LEU A 107 4.45 14.61 -19.84
C LEU A 107 3.36 13.66 -19.32
N ASN A 108 2.85 13.88 -18.10
CA ASN A 108 1.70 13.15 -17.58
C ASN A 108 0.38 13.72 -18.13
N LEU A 109 -0.20 13.06 -19.12
CA LEU A 109 -1.45 13.51 -19.74
C LEU A 109 -2.69 13.28 -18.86
N ALA A 110 -2.59 12.46 -17.81
CA ALA A 110 -3.77 11.99 -17.08
C ALA A 110 -4.57 13.13 -16.40
N SER A 111 -3.92 14.23 -16.03
CA SER A 111 -4.57 15.44 -15.50
C SER A 111 -4.96 16.47 -16.58
N ARG A 112 -4.57 16.25 -17.84
CA ARG A 112 -4.80 17.17 -18.97
C ARG A 112 -5.79 16.63 -20.00
N LEU A 113 -6.19 15.37 -19.88
CA LEU A 113 -7.14 14.75 -20.80
C LEU A 113 -8.58 15.23 -20.51
N PRO A 114 -9.37 15.52 -21.55
CA PRO A 114 -10.79 15.79 -21.42
C PRO A 114 -11.58 14.66 -20.74
N ASN A 115 -12.73 15.01 -20.15
CA ASN A 115 -13.57 14.08 -19.36
C ASN A 115 -14.15 12.90 -20.14
N TYR A 116 -14.11 12.92 -21.48
CA TYR A 116 -14.53 11.78 -22.30
C TYR A 116 -13.46 10.68 -22.40
N PHE A 117 -12.23 10.94 -21.92
CA PHE A 117 -11.27 9.88 -21.66
C PHE A 117 -11.55 9.29 -20.28
N VAL A 118 -11.45 7.95 -20.18
CA VAL A 118 -11.44 7.27 -18.88
C VAL A 118 -10.20 7.75 -18.13
N ARG A 119 -10.41 8.60 -17.12
CA ARG A 119 -9.34 9.01 -16.23
C ARG A 119 -8.95 7.78 -15.41
N PRO A 120 -7.67 7.36 -15.44
CA PRO A 120 -7.23 6.35 -14.49
C PRO A 120 -7.44 6.89 -13.06
N ASP A 121 -7.71 6.00 -12.12
CA ASP A 121 -7.70 6.32 -10.70
C ASP A 121 -6.24 6.69 -10.32
N LEU A 122 -5.98 8.00 -10.19
CA LEU A 122 -4.65 8.59 -10.05
C LEU A 122 -4.26 8.76 -8.57
N GLY A 123 -4.43 7.73 -7.75
CA GLY A 123 -3.93 7.68 -6.38
C GLY A 123 -2.94 6.54 -6.21
N PRO A 124 -1.79 6.71 -5.52
CA PRO A 124 -0.94 5.58 -5.26
C PRO A 124 -1.75 4.53 -4.46
N LYS A 125 -1.80 3.30 -4.97
CA LYS A 125 -2.36 2.15 -4.23
C LYS A 125 -1.24 1.39 -3.56
N MET A 126 -1.48 0.96 -2.34
CA MET A 126 -0.51 0.17 -1.58
C MET A 126 -0.90 -1.31 -1.67
N TYR A 127 0.11 -2.17 -1.78
CA TYR A 127 -0.06 -3.62 -1.87
C TYR A 127 0.81 -4.27 -0.81
N ASN A 128 0.19 -4.97 0.14
CA ASN A 128 0.88 -5.57 1.29
C ASN A 128 0.49 -7.06 1.38
N ALA A 129 1.50 -7.93 1.41
CA ALA A 129 1.33 -9.38 1.53
C ALA A 129 2.56 -10.00 2.20
N TYR A 130 2.38 -11.14 2.86
CA TYR A 130 3.46 -11.94 3.47
C TYR A 130 4.41 -12.59 2.47
#